data_AF-A0A7S2SVE8-F1
#
_entry.id   AF-A0A7S2SVE8-F1
#
_cell.length_a   1.000
_cell.length_b   1.000
_cell.length_c   1.000
_cell.angle_alpha   90.00
_cell.angle_beta   90.00
_cell.angle_gamma   90.00
#
_symmetry.space_group_name_H-M   'P 1'
#
loop_
_entity.id
_entity.type
_entity.pdbx_description
1 polymer ?
#
loop_
_entity_poly.entity_id
_entity_poly.type
_entity_poly.pdbx_seq_one_letter_code
_entity_poly.pdbx_strand_id
1 'polypeptide(L)'
;PQIFYGEEISMAARYWTHGFDLFSPDRALVAHDYDTFHMRPWKWDYLHLGNSLRRLYGLLQLPGGSKFVAPQSPYGMGRHRSMRDFQALAGLHFGKRQSDAEYQCRR
;
A
#
# COMPACT_ATOMS: atom_id res chain seq x y z
N PRO A 1 16.13 -5.83 7.10
CA PRO A 1 14.80 -5.33 7.49
C PRO A 1 14.20 -4.38 6.44
N GLN A 2 13.74 -4.87 5.28
CA GLN A 2 13.18 -4.02 4.20
C GLN A 2 12.24 -4.79 3.22
N ILE A 3 11.63 -5.91 3.59
CA ILE A 3 10.82 -6.70 2.62
C ILE A 3 9.44 -6.07 2.33
N PHE A 4 9.00 -5.08 3.12
CA PHE A 4 7.64 -4.51 3.03
C PHE A 4 7.63 -3.04 2.56
N TYR A 5 8.19 -2.74 1.37
CA TYR A 5 8.13 -1.39 0.77
C TYR A 5 6.97 -1.25 -0.21
N GLY A 6 5.77 -1.21 0.35
CA GLY A 6 4.58 -0.76 -0.35
C GLY A 6 3.99 -1.76 -1.34
N GLU A 7 4.46 -3.01 -1.36
CA GLU A 7 3.85 -4.08 -2.14
C GLU A 7 2.40 -4.28 -1.70
N GLU A 8 2.16 -4.43 -0.38
CA GLU A 8 0.83 -4.74 0.15
C GLU A 8 -0.18 -3.63 -0.18
N ILE A 9 0.18 -2.37 0.07
CA ILE A 9 -0.71 -1.24 -0.24
C ILE A 9 -0.94 -1.08 -1.75
N SER A 10 0.08 -1.38 -2.57
CA SER A 10 -0.05 -1.33 -4.03
C SER A 10 -1.02 -2.39 -4.54
N MET A 11 -0.94 -3.60 -3.98
CA MET A 11 -1.82 -4.71 -4.33
C MET A 11 -3.24 -4.47 -3.85
N ALA A 12 -3.40 -4.09 -2.58
CA ALA A 12 -4.70 -3.80 -2.00
C ALA A 12 -5.44 -2.71 -2.78
N ALA A 13 -4.76 -1.61 -3.13
CA ALA A 13 -5.35 -0.54 -3.93
C ALA A 13 -5.76 -1.01 -5.34
N ARG A 14 -4.92 -1.83 -6.00
CA ARG A 14 -5.26 -2.39 -7.32
C ARG A 14 -6.42 -3.37 -7.23
N TYR A 15 -6.41 -4.31 -6.31
CA TYR A 15 -7.50 -5.27 -6.12
C TYR A 15 -8.81 -4.55 -5.82
N TRP A 16 -8.82 -3.61 -4.88
CA TRP A 16 -9.99 -2.82 -4.57
C TRP A 16 -10.57 -2.12 -5.81
N THR A 17 -9.72 -1.39 -6.55
CA THR A 17 -10.16 -0.64 -7.74
C THR A 17 -10.61 -1.54 -8.89
N HIS A 18 -10.21 -2.81 -8.92
CA HIS A 18 -10.70 -3.83 -9.86
C HIS A 18 -11.96 -4.59 -9.38
N GLY A 19 -12.47 -4.27 -8.19
CA GLY A 19 -13.74 -4.83 -7.69
C GLY A 19 -13.59 -6.05 -6.80
N PHE A 20 -12.37 -6.37 -6.36
CA PHE A 20 -12.15 -7.40 -5.35
C PHE A 20 -12.59 -6.91 -3.97
N ASP A 21 -13.12 -7.83 -3.17
CA ASP A 21 -13.39 -7.60 -1.76
C ASP A 21 -12.16 -7.87 -0.90
N LEU A 22 -11.93 -6.99 0.06
CA LEU A 22 -10.84 -7.11 1.02
C LEU A 22 -11.42 -7.54 2.37
N PHE A 23 -10.90 -8.62 2.92
CA PHE A 23 -11.31 -9.16 4.20
C PHE A 23 -10.11 -9.21 5.15
N SER A 24 -10.33 -8.86 6.41
CA SER A 24 -9.41 -9.10 7.50
C SER A 24 -10.12 -9.93 8.57
N PRO A 25 -9.40 -10.82 9.27
CA PRO A 25 -9.97 -11.54 10.41
C PRO A 25 -10.27 -10.55 11.54
N ASP A 26 -11.32 -10.83 12.33
CA ASP A 26 -11.67 -10.05 13.52
C ASP A 26 -10.67 -10.21 14.66
N ARG A 27 -9.81 -11.23 14.58
CA ARG A 27 -8.79 -11.58 15.56
C ARG A 27 -7.45 -11.86 14.90
N ALA A 28 -6.37 -11.45 15.55
CA ALA A 28 -5.03 -11.82 15.14
C ALA A 28 -4.78 -13.30 15.42
N LEU A 29 -4.69 -14.11 14.35
CA LEU A 29 -4.43 -15.56 14.45
C LEU A 29 -2.95 -15.91 14.30
N VAL A 30 -2.18 -15.03 13.64
CA VAL A 30 -0.75 -15.22 13.35
C VAL A 30 -0.02 -13.94 13.73
N ALA A 31 1.10 -14.09 14.42
CA ALA A 31 1.99 -12.98 14.74
C ALA A 31 3.29 -13.10 13.93
N HIS A 32 3.84 -11.95 13.53
CA HIS A 32 5.17 -11.89 12.97
C HIS A 32 6.14 -11.42 14.04
N ASP A 33 7.26 -12.12 14.20
CA ASP A 33 8.36 -11.65 15.02
C ASP A 33 9.15 -10.60 14.23
N TYR A 34 9.07 -9.35 14.66
CA TYR A 34 9.81 -8.24 14.06
C TYR A 34 11.23 -8.10 14.62
N ASP A 35 11.69 -9.01 15.48
CA ASP A 35 13.07 -8.98 15.97
C ASP A 35 14.06 -9.07 14.80
N THR A 36 14.87 -8.03 14.71
CA THR A 36 15.87 -7.86 13.65
C THR A 36 17.03 -8.84 13.76
N PHE A 37 17.18 -9.54 14.90
CA PHE A 37 18.30 -10.44 15.18
C PHE A 37 18.43 -11.60 14.17
N HIS A 38 17.31 -12.06 13.59
CA HIS A 38 17.29 -13.15 12.61
C HIS A 38 17.26 -12.67 11.16
N MET A 39 17.24 -11.36 10.92
CA MET A 39 17.15 -10.81 9.57
C MET A 39 18.52 -10.76 8.91
N ARG A 40 18.73 -11.61 7.89
CA ARG A 40 19.89 -11.44 7.00
C ARG A 40 19.79 -10.07 6.29
N PRO A 41 20.85 -9.25 6.29
CA PRO A 41 20.83 -7.99 5.55
C PRO A 41 20.78 -8.29 4.05
N TRP A 42 19.67 -7.92 3.43
CA TRP A 42 19.53 -7.96 1.98
C TRP A 42 20.35 -6.83 1.36
N LYS A 43 21.05 -7.11 0.26
CA LYS A 43 21.70 -6.06 -0.54
C LYS A 43 20.65 -5.43 -1.44
N TRP A 44 20.50 -4.12 -1.36
CA TRP A 44 19.53 -3.37 -2.15
C TRP A 44 20.22 -2.48 -3.17
N ASP A 45 19.67 -2.44 -4.37
CA ASP A 45 19.93 -1.36 -5.30
C ASP A 45 19.01 -0.18 -4.97
N TYR A 46 19.59 0.85 -4.34
CA TYR A 46 18.88 2.06 -3.94
C TYR A 46 18.29 2.84 -5.12
N LEU A 47 18.89 2.75 -6.31
CA LEU A 47 18.36 3.37 -7.52
C LEU A 47 17.05 2.70 -7.93
N HIS A 48 17.03 1.37 -7.93
CA HIS A 48 15.83 0.58 -8.26
C HIS A 48 14.73 0.79 -7.22
N LEU A 49 15.10 0.86 -5.94
CA LEU A 49 14.16 1.18 -4.85
C LEU A 49 13.52 2.55 -5.06
N GLY A 50 14.32 3.59 -5.31
CA GLY A 50 13.83 4.95 -5.55
C GLY A 50 12.88 5.03 -6.74
N ASN A 51 13.21 4.36 -7.84
CA ASN A 51 12.34 4.28 -9.02
C ASN A 51 11.03 3.54 -8.73
N SER A 52 11.09 2.46 -7.95
CA SER A 52 9.89 1.72 -7.55
C SER A 52 8.96 2.56 -6.68
N LEU A 53 9.51 3.27 -5.70
CA LEU A 53 8.75 4.17 -4.82
C LEU A 53 8.09 5.31 -5.59
N ARG A 54 8.79 5.92 -6.56
CA ARG A 54 8.19 6.95 -7.42
C ARG A 54 7.00 6.42 -8.22
N ARG A 55 7.08 5.19 -8.74
CA ARG A 55 5.95 4.54 -9.43
C ARG A 55 4.79 4.28 -8.47
N LEU A 56 5.08 3.77 -7.28
CA LEU A 56 4.07 3.54 -6.25
C LEU A 56 3.36 4.85 -5.86
N TYR A 57 4.11 5.92 -5.66
CA TYR A 57 3.52 7.22 -5.34
C TYR A 57 2.69 7.76 -6.49
N GLY A 58 3.11 7.52 -7.74
CA GLY A 58 2.31 7.84 -8.92
C GLY A 58 0.98 7.08 -8.94
N LEU A 59 1.05 5.77 -8.68
CA LEU A 59 -0.11 4.89 -8.63
C LEU A 59 -1.11 5.33 -7.55
N LEU A 60 -0.62 5.63 -6.33
CA LEU A 60 -1.44 6.07 -5.19
C LEU A 60 -1.80 7.56 -5.20
N GLN A 61 -1.43 8.30 -6.26
CA GLN A 61 -1.68 9.74 -6.41
C GLN A 61 -1.07 10.58 -5.26
N LEU A 62 0.11 10.16 -4.80
CA LEU A 62 0.88 10.83 -3.76
C LEU A 62 1.88 11.85 -4.35
N PRO A 63 2.21 12.92 -3.59
CA PRO A 63 3.24 13.87 -4.00
C PRO A 63 4.60 13.21 -4.28
N GLY A 64 5.27 13.65 -5.34
CA GLY A 64 6.57 13.07 -5.77
C GLY A 64 6.46 11.79 -6.59
N GLY A 65 5.23 11.35 -6.90
CA GLY A 65 4.96 10.23 -7.79
C GLY A 65 5.31 10.51 -9.26
N SER A 66 5.77 9.49 -9.97
CA SER A 66 5.93 9.54 -11.43
C SER A 66 4.59 9.33 -12.12
N LYS A 67 4.33 10.02 -13.24
CA LYS A 67 3.12 9.83 -14.07
C LYS A 67 3.14 8.52 -14.88
N PHE A 68 3.90 7.52 -14.43
CA PHE A 68 4.40 6.44 -15.29
C PHE A 68 3.35 5.38 -15.63
N VAL A 69 2.24 5.31 -14.89
CA VAL A 69 1.18 4.35 -15.18
C VAL A 69 0.05 5.07 -15.89
N ALA A 70 -0.08 4.79 -17.19
CA ALA A 70 -1.22 5.25 -17.96
C ALA A 70 -2.51 4.77 -17.27
N PRO A 71 -3.53 5.64 -17.11
CA PRO A 71 -4.87 5.18 -16.78
C PRO A 71 -5.23 4.04 -17.74
N GLN A 72 -5.65 2.89 -17.22
CA GLN A 72 -6.04 1.70 -18.01
C GLN A 72 -4.90 0.79 -18.52
N SER A 73 -3.67 0.96 -18.05
CA SER A 73 -2.66 -0.10 -18.18
C SER A 73 -3.14 -1.38 -17.47
N PRO A 74 -2.80 -2.60 -17.95
CA PRO A 74 -3.03 -3.85 -17.22
C PRO A 74 -2.48 -3.86 -15.79
N TYR A 75 -1.49 -3.00 -15.50
CA TYR A 75 -0.84 -2.85 -14.19
C TYR A 75 -1.29 -1.58 -13.43
N GLY A 76 -2.29 -0.87 -13.94
CA GLY A 76 -2.82 0.37 -13.39
C GLY A 76 -3.91 0.17 -12.35
N MET A 77 -4.56 1.28 -11.98
CA MET A 77 -5.77 1.22 -11.16
C MET A 77 -6.97 0.83 -11.99
N GLY A 78 -7.87 0.07 -11.38
CA GLY A 78 -9.17 -0.25 -11.95
C GLY A 78 -10.17 0.91 -11.83
N ARG A 79 -11.41 0.67 -12.27
CA ARG A 79 -12.50 1.66 -12.25
C ARG A 79 -13.76 1.19 -11.51
N HIS A 80 -13.72 -0.01 -10.92
CA HIS A 80 -14.89 -0.59 -10.28
C HIS A 80 -15.21 0.07 -8.94
N ARG A 81 -14.20 0.54 -8.20
CA ARG A 81 -14.35 1.24 -6.91
C ARG A 81 -13.36 2.39 -6.81
N SER A 82 -13.69 3.41 -6.01
CA SER A 82 -12.87 4.62 -5.91
C SER A 82 -11.69 4.45 -4.93
N MET A 83 -10.62 5.21 -5.17
CA MET A 83 -9.49 5.31 -4.23
C MET A 83 -9.83 6.06 -2.93
N ARG A 84 -10.93 6.82 -2.92
CA ARG A 84 -11.41 7.49 -1.72
C ARG A 84 -12.04 6.49 -0.76
N ASP A 85 -12.85 5.58 -1.29
CA ASP A 85 -13.49 4.53 -0.47
C ASP A 85 -12.45 3.52 0.02
N PHE A 86 -11.41 3.25 -0.78
CA PHE A 86 -10.26 2.47 -0.32
C PHE A 86 -9.57 3.10 0.89
N GLN A 87 -9.33 4.41 0.84
CA GLN A 87 -8.72 5.16 1.94
C GLN A 87 -9.59 5.11 3.21
N ALA A 88 -10.91 5.22 3.06
CA ALA A 88 -11.85 5.06 4.19
C ALA A 88 -11.80 3.64 4.77
N LEU A 89 -11.86 2.60 3.92
CA LEU A 89 -11.76 1.20 4.33
C LEU A 89 -10.44 0.91 5.06
N ALA A 90 -9.32 1.45 4.56
CA ALA A 90 -8.02 1.28 5.17
C ALA A 90 -7.80 2.16 6.42
N GLY A 91 -8.70 3.11 6.70
CA GLY A 91 -8.52 4.09 7.77
C GLY A 91 -7.31 5.01 7.55
N LEU A 92 -7.00 5.36 6.30
CA LEU A 92 -5.83 6.15 5.92
C LEU A 92 -6.19 7.34 5.05
N HIS A 93 -5.59 8.50 5.31
CA HIS A 93 -5.70 9.68 4.45
C HIS A 93 -4.35 10.00 3.79
N PHE A 94 -4.20 9.61 2.53
CA PHE A 94 -2.94 9.69 1.78
C PHE A 94 -2.41 11.12 1.63
N GLY A 95 -3.29 12.09 1.34
CA GLY A 95 -2.90 13.49 1.19
C GLY A 95 -2.38 14.14 2.48
N LYS A 96 -2.82 13.65 3.65
CA LYS A 96 -2.43 14.16 4.98
C LYS A 96 -1.36 13.28 5.62
N ARG A 97 -1.12 12.09 5.08
CA ARG A 97 -0.22 11.04 5.62
C ARG A 97 -0.55 10.73 7.08
N GLN A 98 -1.84 10.58 7.36
CA GLN A 98 -2.38 10.32 8.69
C GLN A 98 -3.33 9.13 8.63
N SER A 99 -3.46 8.42 9.75
CA SER A 99 -4.57 7.49 9.95
C SER A 99 -5.82 8.26 10.38
N ASP A 100 -6.98 7.80 9.93
CA ASP A 100 -8.25 8.31 10.45
C ASP A 100 -8.52 7.66 11.80
N ALA A 101 -8.67 8.49 12.84
CA ALA A 101 -8.87 8.05 14.22
C ALA A 101 -10.17 7.24 14.39
N GLU A 102 -11.13 7.40 13.49
CA GLU A 102 -12.42 6.70 13.51
C GLU A 102 -12.27 5.18 13.26
N TYR A 103 -11.27 4.77 12.47
CA TYR A 103 -11.04 3.38 12.08
C TYR A 103 -9.90 2.71 12.84
N GLN A 104 -9.35 3.39 13.86
CA GLN A 104 -8.40 2.74 14.75
C GLN A 104 -9.14 1.79 15.70
N CYS A 105 -8.61 0.58 15.84
CA CYS A 105 -9.02 -0.35 16.88
C CYS A 105 -8.85 0.36 18.24
N ARG A 106 -9.98 0.79 18.84
CA ARG A 106 -9.98 1.38 20.18
C ARG A 106 -9.64 0.25 21.14
N ARG A 107 -8.52 0.42 21.86
CA ARG A 107 -8.14 -0.48 22.95
C ARG A 107 -9.13 -0.39 24.10
#